data_AF-A0A7Y8JDP8-F1
#
_entry.id   AF-A0A7Y8JDP8-F1
#
_cell.length_a   1.000
_cell.length_b   1.000
_cell.length_c   1.000
_cell.angle_alpha   90.00
_cell.angle_beta   90.00
_cell.angle_gamma   90.00
#
_symmetry.space_group_name_H-M   'P 1'
#
loop_
_entity.id
_entity.type
_entity.pdbx_description
1 polymer ?
#
loop_
_entity_poly.entity_id
_entity_poly.type
_entity_poly.pdbx_seq_one_letter_code
_entity_poly.pdbx_strand_id
1 'polypeptide(L)' 'SRNPVLGFKIKGAKAGDKISVSWKDNKGDSRSDETTVA' A
#
# COMPACT_ATOMS: atom_id res chain seq x y z
N SER A 1 9.05 2.47 -15.11
CA SER A 1 7.95 3.45 -15.05
C SER A 1 8.27 4.46 -13.96
N ARG A 2 8.13 5.78 -14.21
CA ARG A 2 8.63 6.81 -13.26
C ARG A 2 7.73 6.99 -12.03
N ASN A 3 6.46 6.55 -12.11
CA ASN A 3 5.45 6.58 -11.03
C ASN A 3 4.53 5.34 -11.15
N PRO A 4 4.89 4.19 -10.56
CA PRO A 4 4.03 3.01 -10.60
C PRO A 4 2.77 3.21 -9.76
N VAL A 5 1.63 2.74 -10.27
CA VAL A 5 0.38 2.61 -9.49
C VAL A 5 0.27 1.15 -9.04
N LEU A 6 0.16 0.93 -7.72
CA LEU A 6 0.01 -0.39 -7.13
C LEU A 6 -1.43 -0.55 -6.62
N GLY A 7 -2.14 -1.56 -7.14
CA GLY A 7 -3.52 -1.88 -6.74
C GLY A 7 -3.59 -3.22 -6.01
N PHE A 8 -4.22 -3.22 -4.84
CA PHE A 8 -4.41 -4.41 -4.00
C PHE A 8 -5.90 -4.65 -3.75
N LYS A 9 -6.34 -5.91 -3.73
CA LYS A 9 -7.69 -6.32 -3.32
C LYS A 9 -7.57 -7.21 -2.09
N ILE A 10 -8.21 -6.81 -0.99
CA ILE A 10 -8.22 -7.55 0.27
C ILE A 10 -9.62 -8.08 0.51
N LYS A 11 -9.76 -9.39 0.64
CA LYS A 11 -11.05 -10.03 0.94
C LYS A 11 -11.31 -9.93 2.43
N GLY A 12 -12.50 -9.45 2.80
CA GLY A 12 -12.94 -9.41 4.20
C GLY A 12 -12.40 -8.25 5.04
N ALA A 13 -11.79 -7.24 4.40
CA ALA A 13 -11.48 -5.98 5.06
C ALA A 13 -12.78 -5.27 5.49
N LYS A 14 -12.79 -4.73 6.71
CA LYS A 14 -13.94 -4.06 7.32
C LYS A 14 -13.67 -2.58 7.48
N ALA A 15 -14.73 -1.78 7.53
CA ALA A 15 -14.63 -0.36 7.87
C ALA A 15 -13.90 -0.19 9.22
N GLY A 16 -12.92 0.71 9.26
CA GLY A 16 -12.04 0.93 10.41
C GLY A 16 -10.76 0.09 10.42
N ASP A 17 -10.62 -0.92 9.56
CA ASP A 17 -9.36 -1.64 9.42
C ASP A 17 -8.24 -0.71 8.95
N LYS A 18 -7.06 -0.86 9.54
CA LYS A 18 -5.86 -0.11 9.17
C LYS A 18 -5.05 -0.93 8.18
N ILE A 19 -4.73 -0.36 7.03
CA ILE A 19 -3.89 -0.97 6.01
C ILE A 19 -2.59 -0.19 5.94
N SER A 20 -1.47 -0.87 6.09
CA SER A 20 -0.14 -0.33 5.85
C SER A 20 0.48 -1.01 4.64
N VAL A 21 1.11 -0.22 3.77
CA VAL A 21 1.82 -0.70 2.58
C VAL A 21 3.24 -0.18 2.64
N SER A 22 4.22 -1.07 2.48
CA SER A 22 5.63 -0.71 2.38
C SER A 22 6.28 -1.41 1.20
N TRP A 23 7.23 -0.74 0.55
CA TRP A 23 7.99 -1.33 -0.54
C TRP A 23 9.40 -0.76 -0.61
N LYS A 24 10.28 -1.54 -1.26
CA LYS A 24 11.63 -1.17 -1.66
C LYS A 24 11.74 -1.37 -3.16
N ASP A 25 12.22 -0.37 -3.89
CA ASP A 25 12.42 -0.48 -5.33
C ASP A 25 13.77 -1.14 -5.68
N ASN A 26 14.03 -1.31 -6.98
CA ASN A 26 15.27 -1.92 -7.47
C ASN A 26 16.51 -1.02 -7.37
N LYS A 27 16.35 0.26 -6.98
CA LYS A 27 17.42 1.22 -6.71
C LYS A 27 17.71 1.35 -5.21
N GLY A 28 16.89 0.74 -4.37
CA GLY A 28 17.04 0.73 -2.93
C GLY A 28 16.17 1.77 -2.21
N ASP A 29 15.41 2.58 -2.95
CA ASP A 29 14.49 3.55 -2.37
C ASP A 29 13.32 2.82 -1.71
N SER A 30 12.88 3.31 -0.56
CA SER A 30 11.79 2.69 0.20
C SER A 30 10.72 3.71 0.54
N ARG A 31 9.46 3.25 0.57
CA ARG A 31 8.32 4.06 0.99
C ARG A 31 7.37 3.22 1.83
N SER A 32 6.69 3.88 2.76
CA SER A 32 5.59 3.33 3.54
C SER A 32 4.42 4.30 3.52
N ASP A 33 3.22 3.77 3.36
CA ASP A 33 1.96 4.51 3.43
C ASP A 33 0.97 3.76 4.33
N GLU A 34 -0.02 4.49 4.84
CA GLU A 34 -1.05 3.97 5.71
C GLU A 34 -2.41 4.58 5.38
N THR A 35 -3.46 3.76 5.44
CA THR A 35 -4.84 4.21 5.25
C THR A 35 -5.80 3.42 6.13
N THR A 36 -6.98 3.99 6.35
CA THR A 36 -8.12 3.30 6.97
C THR A 36 -9.10 2.88 5.90
N VAL A 37 -9.68 1.69 6.04
CA VAL A 37 -10.81 1.24 5.21
C VAL A 37 -12.04 2.05 5.62
N ALA A 38 -12.62 2.77 4.66
CA ALA A 38 -13.83 3.57 4.85
C ALA A 38 -15.08 2.69 4.99
#